data_AF-A0A7S3I679-F1
#
_entry.id   AF-A0A7S3I679-F1
#
_cell.length_a   1.000
_cell.length_b   1.000
_cell.length_c   1.000
_cell.angle_alpha   90.00
_cell.angle_beta   90.00
_cell.angle_gamma   90.00
#
_symmetry.space_group_name_H-M   'P 1'
#
loop_
_entity.id
_entity.type
_entity.pdbx_description
1 polymer ?
#
loop_
_entity_poly.entity_id
_entity_poly.type
_entity_poly.pdbx_seq_one_letter_code
_entity_poly.pdbx_strand_id
1 'polypeptide(L)'
;NFVQSVLDALSSEGIPLRGGTLVISGDGRYFNAQAIQIIIKMAAAAGVGRVWCGTGGLLSTPAMSAVIRSRARGLKGMAPFGGFILSASHNPGGIEEDFGIKYNCE
;
A
#
# COMPACT_ATOMS: atom_id res chain seq x y z
N ASN A 1 0.51 16.02 1.47
CA ASN A 1 0.63 14.68 2.09
C ASN A 1 0.45 13.65 0.98
N PHE A 2 1.49 12.86 0.66
CA PHE A 2 1.50 11.95 -0.50
C PHE A 2 0.36 10.93 -0.50
N VAL A 3 0.08 10.31 0.65
CA VAL A 3 -0.94 9.25 0.78
C VAL A 3 -2.33 9.80 0.49
N GLN A 4 -2.67 10.95 1.07
CA GLN A 4 -3.94 11.62 0.81
C GLN A 4 -4.07 12.00 -0.66
N SER A 5 -3.01 12.57 -1.25
CA SER A 5 -3.01 12.94 -2.67
C SER A 5 -3.25 11.75 -3.61
N VAL A 6 -2.70 10.57 -3.29
CA VAL A 6 -3.00 9.34 -4.06
C VAL A 6 -4.46 8.90 -3.88
N LEU A 7 -4.98 8.92 -2.65
CA LEU A 7 -6.38 8.55 -2.40
C LEU A 7 -7.36 9.50 -3.10
N ASP A 8 -7.07 10.80 -3.08
CA ASP A 8 -7.86 11.82 -3.79
C ASP A 8 -7.85 11.58 -5.31
N ALA A 9 -6.68 11.29 -5.88
CA ALA A 9 -6.54 10.98 -7.30
C ALA A 9 -7.32 9.71 -7.70
N LEU A 10 -7.24 8.65 -6.91
CA LEU A 10 -8.02 7.43 -7.14
C LEU A 10 -9.52 7.72 -7.08
N SER A 11 -9.96 8.54 -6.11
CA SER A 11 -11.37 8.94 -6.00
C SER A 11 -11.82 9.77 -7.19
N SER A 12 -10.99 10.68 -7.72
CA SER A 12 -11.34 11.49 -8.90
C SER A 12 -11.43 10.68 -10.18
N GLU A 13 -10.63 9.61 -10.30
CA GLU A 13 -10.68 8.64 -11.41
C GLU A 13 -11.83 7.63 -11.27
N GLY A 14 -12.68 7.78 -10.25
CA GLY A 14 -13.85 6.90 -10.04
C GLY A 14 -13.51 5.52 -9.47
N ILE A 15 -12.30 5.32 -8.94
CA ILE A 15 -11.94 4.06 -8.26
C ILE A 15 -12.71 3.98 -6.93
N PRO A 16 -13.54 2.93 -6.71
CA PRO A 16 -14.36 2.83 -5.52
C PRO A 16 -13.50 2.45 -4.31
N LEU A 17 -12.98 3.46 -3.61
CA LEU A 17 -12.27 3.26 -2.34
C LEU A 17 -13.19 2.58 -1.31
N ARG A 18 -14.46 3.01 -1.25
CA ARG A 18 -15.44 2.47 -0.30
C ARG A 18 -15.65 0.99 -0.50
N GLY A 19 -15.34 0.19 0.52
CA GLY A 19 -15.46 -1.27 0.45
C GLY A 19 -14.34 -1.97 -0.36
N GLY A 20 -13.49 -1.20 -1.04
CA GLY A 20 -12.36 -1.70 -1.81
C GLY A 20 -11.26 -2.30 -0.94
N THR A 21 -10.35 -3.04 -1.58
CA THR A 21 -9.17 -3.63 -0.93
C THR A 21 -7.91 -2.87 -1.37
N LEU A 22 -7.04 -2.52 -0.43
CA LEU A 22 -5.76 -1.85 -0.69
C LEU A 22 -4.62 -2.68 -0.11
N VAL A 23 -3.49 -2.82 -0.82
CA VAL A 23 -2.31 -3.50 -0.27
C VAL A 23 -1.33 -2.47 0.30
N ILE A 24 -0.79 -2.70 1.50
CA ILE A 24 0.19 -1.81 2.13
C ILE A 24 1.30 -2.65 2.77
N SER A 25 2.53 -2.53 2.29
CA SER A 25 3.71 -3.24 2.83
C SER A 25 5.00 -2.62 2.31
N GLY A 26 6.15 -3.07 2.81
CA GLY A 26 7.44 -2.57 2.36
C GLY A 26 8.60 -3.53 2.57
N ASP A 27 9.82 -3.00 2.42
CA ASP A 27 11.07 -3.75 2.55
C ASP A 27 11.61 -3.89 3.98
N GLY A 28 10.95 -3.25 4.95
CA GLY A 28 11.26 -3.38 6.38
C GLY A 28 12.24 -2.35 6.90
N ARG A 29 12.60 -1.34 6.10
CA ARG A 29 13.47 -0.23 6.56
C ARG A 29 12.86 0.52 7.75
N TYR A 30 13.71 1.34 8.38
CA TYR A 30 13.28 2.22 9.46
C TYR A 30 12.03 3.02 9.07
N PHE A 31 11.16 3.30 10.03
CA PHE A 31 9.87 3.96 9.87
C PHE A 31 8.76 3.15 9.14
N ASN A 32 9.04 2.06 8.41
CA ASN A 32 7.99 1.29 7.72
C ASN A 32 6.85 0.85 8.65
N ALA A 33 7.16 0.27 9.81
CA ALA A 33 6.14 -0.21 10.74
C ALA A 33 5.19 0.91 11.19
N GLN A 34 5.72 2.10 11.45
CA GLN A 34 4.94 3.28 11.82
C GLN A 34 4.16 3.83 10.62
N ALA A 35 4.80 3.96 9.46
CA ALA A 35 4.18 4.43 8.23
C ALA A 35 3.01 3.54 7.80
N ILE A 36 3.13 2.21 7.90
CA ILE A 36 2.03 1.27 7.62
C ILE A 36 0.80 1.61 8.47
N GLN A 37 0.97 1.81 9.78
CA GLN A 37 -0.14 2.15 10.67
C GLN A 37 -0.76 3.51 10.33
N ILE A 38 0.05 4.50 9.97
CA ILE A 38 -0.42 5.82 9.52
C ILE A 38 -1.28 5.67 8.26
N ILE A 39 -0.76 4.96 7.25
CA ILE A 39 -1.46 4.76 5.97
C ILE A 39 -2.75 3.96 6.16
N ILE A 40 -2.76 2.94 7.03
CA ILE A 40 -3.98 2.18 7.34
C ILE A 40 -5.07 3.09 7.92
N LYS A 41 -4.71 3.97 8.86
CA LYS A 41 -5.68 4.94 9.44
C LYS A 41 -6.21 5.90 8.38
N MET A 42 -5.34 6.39 7.49
CA MET A 42 -5.75 7.25 6.38
C MET A 42 -6.66 6.52 5.38
N ALA A 43 -6.32 5.29 5.01
CA ALA A 43 -7.13 4.46 4.12
C ALA A 43 -8.51 4.20 4.72
N ALA A 44 -8.58 3.86 6.02
CA ALA A 44 -9.85 3.68 6.73
C ALA A 44 -10.69 4.95 6.74
N ALA A 45 -10.08 6.12 6.98
CA ALA A 45 -10.75 7.42 6.92
C ALA A 45 -11.28 7.75 5.52
N ALA A 46 -10.58 7.33 4.46
CA ALA A 46 -11.03 7.46 3.06
C ALA A 46 -12.08 6.40 2.65
N GLY A 47 -12.49 5.52 3.57
CA GLY A 47 -13.54 4.52 3.34
C GLY A 47 -13.06 3.17 2.82
N VAL A 48 -11.74 2.95 2.69
CA VAL A 48 -11.19 1.65 2.28
C VAL A 48 -11.72 0.54 3.19
N GLY A 49 -12.37 -0.46 2.59
CA GLY A 49 -13.05 -1.52 3.34
C GLY A 49 -12.10 -2.60 3.87
N ARG A 50 -10.94 -2.77 3.22
CA ARG A 50 -9.97 -3.81 3.59
C ARG A 50 -8.55 -3.39 3.26
N VAL A 51 -7.62 -3.73 4.15
CA VAL A 51 -6.19 -3.65 3.88
C VAL A 51 -5.60 -5.06 3.88
N TRP A 52 -4.81 -5.38 2.86
CA TRP A 52 -3.91 -6.52 2.86
C TRP A 52 -2.50 -6.06 3.23
N CYS A 53 -1.93 -6.68 4.25
CA CYS A 53 -0.59 -6.38 4.73
C CYS A 53 0.19 -7.69 4.82
N GLY A 54 1.44 -7.70 4.35
CA GLY A 54 2.35 -8.82 4.54
C GLY A 54 2.64 -9.05 6.01
N THR A 55 2.98 -10.29 6.38
CA THR A 55 3.39 -10.62 7.75
C THR A 55 4.58 -9.75 8.16
N GLY A 56 4.48 -9.08 9.31
CA GLY A 56 5.49 -8.11 9.77
C GLY A 56 5.57 -6.82 8.93
N GLY A 57 4.60 -6.56 8.03
CA GLY A 57 4.64 -5.44 7.11
C GLY A 57 5.55 -5.65 5.90
N LEU A 58 5.99 -6.89 5.65
CA LEU A 58 7.02 -7.20 4.66
C LEU A 58 6.42 -7.75 3.37
N LEU A 59 6.69 -7.05 2.26
CA LEU A 59 6.54 -7.55 0.90
C LEU A 59 7.63 -6.94 0.03
N SER A 60 8.34 -7.77 -0.73
CA SER A 60 9.21 -7.26 -1.79
C SER A 60 8.39 -6.57 -2.90
N THR A 61 9.00 -5.65 -3.65
CA THR A 61 8.31 -5.00 -4.78
C THR A 61 7.72 -6.03 -5.78
N PRO A 62 8.43 -7.10 -6.17
CA PRO A 62 7.85 -8.16 -7.01
C PRO A 62 6.68 -8.89 -6.33
N ALA A 63 6.78 -9.20 -5.03
CA ALA A 63 5.72 -9.88 -4.29
C ALA A 63 4.45 -9.01 -4.19
N MET A 64 4.59 -7.69 -3.95
CA MET A 64 3.47 -6.75 -4.00
C MET A 64 2.75 -6.82 -5.35
N SER A 65 3.51 -6.74 -6.44
CA SER A 65 3.03 -6.82 -7.81
C SER A 65 2.22 -8.10 -8.06
N ALA A 66 2.74 -9.24 -7.58
CA ALA A 66 2.08 -10.53 -7.69
C ALA A 66 0.81 -10.62 -6.82
N VAL A 67 0.80 -10.02 -5.63
CA VAL A 67 -0.38 -10.00 -4.75
C VAL A 67 -1.52 -9.19 -5.38
N ILE A 68 -1.22 -8.00 -5.93
CA ILE A 68 -2.20 -7.15 -6.59
C ILE A 68 -2.84 -7.90 -7.78
N ARG A 69 -2.02 -8.47 -8.69
CA ARG A 69 -2.54 -9.10 -9.92
C ARG A 69 -3.03 -10.54 -9.77
N SER A 70 -2.31 -11.39 -9.04
CA SER A 70 -2.55 -12.85 -9.07
C SER A 70 -3.40 -13.35 -7.92
N ARG A 71 -3.23 -12.81 -6.70
CA ARG A 71 -4.01 -13.25 -5.53
C ARG A 71 -5.48 -12.83 -5.63
N ALA A 72 -5.75 -11.71 -6.31
CA ALA A 72 -7.09 -11.21 -6.62
C ALA A 72 -7.97 -12.24 -7.36
N ARG A 73 -7.39 -13.02 -8.27
CA ARG A 73 -8.13 -13.98 -9.11
C ARG A 73 -8.79 -15.12 -8.31
N GLY A 74 -8.27 -15.42 -7.13
CA GLY A 74 -8.80 -16.48 -6.26
C GLY A 74 -9.81 -16.01 -5.20
N LEU A 75 -10.01 -14.70 -5.03
CA LEU A 75 -10.80 -14.12 -3.94
C LEU A 75 -11.87 -13.16 -4.50
N LYS A 76 -13.06 -13.69 -4.81
CA LYS A 76 -14.17 -12.93 -5.39
C LYS A 76 -14.51 -11.70 -4.53
N GLY A 77 -14.54 -10.52 -5.16
CA GLY A 77 -14.88 -9.26 -4.49
C GLY A 77 -13.80 -8.73 -3.53
N MET A 78 -12.58 -9.28 -3.57
CA MET A 78 -11.47 -8.83 -2.72
C MET A 78 -10.24 -8.39 -3.54
N ALA A 79 -10.40 -8.23 -4.85
CA ALA A 79 -9.33 -7.72 -5.71
C ALA A 79 -8.86 -6.36 -5.20
N PRO A 80 -7.56 -6.18 -4.93
CA PRO A 80 -7.05 -4.88 -4.54
C PRO A 80 -7.03 -3.93 -5.74
N PHE A 81 -7.45 -2.68 -5.54
CA PHE A 81 -7.37 -1.64 -6.59
C PHE A 81 -5.96 -1.06 -6.76
N GLY A 82 -5.00 -1.54 -5.96
CA GLY A 82 -3.60 -1.19 -6.01
C GLY A 82 -2.91 -1.36 -4.65
N GLY A 83 -1.74 -0.76 -4.49
CA GLY A 83 -1.02 -0.82 -3.23
C GLY A 83 0.12 0.17 -3.05
N PHE A 84 0.34 0.56 -1.79
CA PHE A 84 1.49 1.34 -1.36
C PHE A 84 2.67 0.43 -1.05
N ILE A 85 3.81 0.70 -1.69
CA ILE A 85 5.08 0.03 -1.44
C ILE A 85 5.99 0.99 -0.68
N LEU A 86 6.41 0.58 0.52
CA LEU A 86 7.30 1.36 1.37
C LEU A 86 8.74 0.88 1.18
N SER A 87 9.43 1.52 0.26
CA SER A 87 10.81 1.23 -0.12
C SER A 87 11.41 2.39 -0.89
N ALA A 88 12.68 2.69 -0.63
CA ALA A 88 13.52 3.57 -1.47
C ALA A 88 14.48 2.74 -2.34
N SER A 89 14.10 1.50 -2.67
CA SER A 89 14.85 0.60 -3.54
C SER A 89 16.27 0.34 -3.05
N HIS A 90 17.27 0.98 -3.68
CA HIS A 90 18.68 0.77 -3.40
C HIS A 90 19.24 1.78 -2.40
N ASN A 91 18.49 2.83 -2.07
CA ASN A 91 18.95 3.84 -1.12
C ASN A 91 19.06 3.20 0.28
N PRO A 92 20.08 3.58 1.06
CA PRO A 92 20.24 3.14 2.45
C PRO A 92 18.96 3.34 3.28
N GLY A 93 18.83 2.54 4.33
CA GLY A 93 17.71 2.62 5.27
C GLY A 93 18.22 2.64 6.70
N GLY A 94 17.58 3.43 7.56
CA GLY A 94 18.11 3.79 8.88
C GLY A 94 17.37 4.99 9.45
N ILE A 95 17.67 5.33 10.70
CA ILE A 95 16.99 6.44 11.41
C ILE A 95 17.23 7.80 10.77
N GLU A 96 18.43 8.02 10.23
CA GLU A 96 18.85 9.22 9.50
C GLU A 96 18.90 9.01 7.97
N GLU A 97 18.37 7.89 7.47
CA GLU A 97 18.45 7.52 6.06
C GLU A 97 17.08 7.56 5.38
N ASP A 98 17.02 7.18 4.11
CA ASP A 98 15.84 7.39 3.27
C ASP A 98 14.65 6.49 3.63
N PHE A 99 13.48 7.13 3.67
CA PHE A 99 12.17 6.50 3.57
C PHE A 99 11.55 6.79 2.21
N GLY A 100 11.20 5.73 1.48
CA GLY A 100 10.55 5.83 0.17
C GLY A 100 9.13 5.29 0.20
N ILE A 101 8.24 5.96 -0.52
CA ILE A 101 6.86 5.51 -0.74
C ILE A 101 6.52 5.64 -2.22
N LYS A 102 5.89 4.61 -2.78
CA LYS A 102 5.34 4.60 -4.15
C LYS A 102 4.00 3.87 -4.17
N TYR A 103 3.21 4.14 -5.20
CA TYR A 103 1.93 3.48 -5.44
C TYR A 103 1.99 2.66 -6.73
N ASN A 104 1.49 1.44 -6.69
CA ASN A 104 1.29 0.59 -7.85
C ASN A 104 -0.21 0.39 -8.07
N CYS A 105 -0.67 0.64 -9.30
CA CYS A 105 -2.01 0.27 -9.75
C CYS A 105 -2.12 -1.24 -10.00
N GLU A 106 -3.37 -1.70 -10.15
CA GLU A 106 -3.76 -3.00 -10.70
C GLU A 106 -3.16 -3.27 -12.10
#